data_AF-A0A507ASH6-F1
#
_entry.id   AF-A0A507ASH6-F1
#
_cell.length_a   1.000
_cell.length_b   1.000
_cell.length_c   1.000
_cell.angle_alpha   90.00
_cell.angle_beta   90.00
_cell.angle_gamma   90.00
#
_symmetry.space_group_name_H-M   'P 1'
#
loop_
_entity.id
_entity.type
_entity.pdbx_description
1 polymer ?
#
loop_
_entity_poly.entity_id
_entity_poly.type
_entity_poly.pdbx_seq_one_letter_code
_entity_poly.pdbx_strand_id
1 'polypeptide(L)'
;MTSEVKPLKLYRTGPTTNPVKVWFVLEELGVPYELVEVAGSDVKKEPFISLNPNGRVPALVDPNKNITLWEATEYDPEAKLQYTTLPEKYTTRCWEHFQMSGQGPYFGQGVWFVRLHQEKVQSAIDRYVAETHRIFKVVDDHLTKQGTNFLVGDKITYADYMWIPWFYGIGYVHVGEDFTVYKNVAAWQGRVLARPAAQRVVAELTENAIGHIESKSTHLWTALKGGLNNFGIVTSITMKAFASAHIWRGVTAYMAIVFPEMIERIYDFVHNEDVENTHVMCSTAFSHGHKAASCVMYHTEGKVDPPSLQCFSTLQRQMEHYSTRRNATNLEYTAFWATVTIKADVALMKACHVEFEAILAEINGVEGLMIVLGFRPLTRALLANSTKSGGNAMQIPVSDGPLIIIMIQTMWSNAADNTRIFPALEDLKNKLKQLASESQLLHPYIFTNYAYQRDDVIARYGKESVKTLWEVSKKYDPVGVFQRAVPGGFKLPEVWN
;
A
#
# COMPACT_ATOMS: atom_id res chain seq x y z
N MET A 1 29.93 -24.48 42.86
CA MET A 1 28.59 -24.12 42.35
C MET A 1 28.76 -22.85 41.55
N THR A 2 28.81 -22.92 40.23
CA THR A 2 28.79 -21.72 39.39
C THR A 2 27.42 -21.09 39.55
N SER A 3 27.33 -19.91 40.17
CA SER A 3 26.06 -19.18 40.26
C SER A 3 25.57 -18.92 38.83
N GLU A 4 24.41 -19.48 38.50
CA GLU A 4 23.76 -19.27 37.22
C GLU A 4 23.53 -17.76 37.00
N VAL A 5 24.02 -17.21 35.90
CA VAL A 5 23.88 -15.78 35.56
C VAL A 5 22.40 -15.51 35.34
N LYS A 6 21.82 -14.63 36.15
CA LYS A 6 20.40 -14.26 36.05
C LYS A 6 20.19 -13.34 34.83
N PRO A 7 19.07 -13.47 34.11
CA PRO A 7 18.78 -12.58 33.00
C PRO A 7 18.62 -11.13 33.46
N LEU A 8 19.15 -10.21 32.66
CA LEU A 8 18.92 -8.78 32.80
C LEU A 8 17.47 -8.45 32.46
N LYS A 9 16.92 -7.37 33.03
CA LYS A 9 15.56 -6.92 32.68
C LYS A 9 15.61 -5.61 31.93
N LEU A 10 15.22 -5.63 30.67
CA LEU A 10 15.08 -4.43 29.84
C LEU A 10 13.61 -4.02 29.77
N TYR A 11 13.27 -2.95 30.49
CA TYR A 11 11.93 -2.38 30.49
C TYR A 11 11.69 -1.52 29.26
N ARG A 12 10.60 -1.77 28.53
CA ARG A 12 10.24 -1.07 27.30
C ARG A 12 8.73 -0.82 27.20
N THR A 13 8.36 0.02 26.25
CA THR A 13 6.96 0.17 25.80
C THR A 13 6.94 -0.12 24.32
N GLY A 14 6.50 -1.32 23.95
CA GLY A 14 6.53 -1.81 22.58
C GLY A 14 7.90 -1.66 21.89
N PRO A 15 7.94 -1.67 20.55
CA PRO A 15 9.16 -1.54 19.77
C PRO A 15 9.62 -0.08 19.61
N THR A 16 9.61 0.71 20.69
CA THR A 16 10.04 2.11 20.63
C THR A 16 11.56 2.21 20.41
N THR A 17 12.00 3.27 19.72
CA THR A 17 13.37 3.40 19.19
C THR A 17 14.45 3.35 20.28
N ASN A 18 14.23 3.95 21.44
CA ASN A 18 15.25 4.02 22.50
C ASN A 18 15.52 2.67 23.19
N PRO A 19 14.52 1.89 23.64
CA PRO A 19 14.76 0.53 24.13
C PRO A 19 15.46 -0.40 23.15
N VAL A 20 15.14 -0.28 21.85
CA VAL A 20 15.77 -1.12 20.81
C VAL A 20 17.29 -0.89 20.72
N LYS A 21 17.79 0.31 21.03
CA LYS A 21 19.24 0.58 21.10
C LYS A 21 19.93 -0.34 22.10
N VAL A 22 19.38 -0.41 23.31
CA VAL A 22 19.90 -1.24 24.40
C VAL A 22 19.76 -2.70 24.03
N TRP A 23 18.64 -3.08 23.42
CA TRP A 23 18.40 -4.44 22.99
C TRP A 23 19.44 -4.94 21.97
N PHE A 24 19.78 -4.15 20.95
CA PHE A 24 20.87 -4.48 20.02
C PHE A 24 22.20 -4.74 20.75
N VAL A 25 22.54 -3.91 21.74
CA VAL A 25 23.76 -4.07 22.55
C VAL A 25 23.71 -5.36 23.38
N LEU A 26 22.59 -5.66 24.05
CA LEU A 26 22.44 -6.89 24.83
C LEU A 26 22.57 -8.14 23.94
N GLU A 27 21.96 -8.13 22.75
CA GLU A 27 22.04 -9.25 21.82
C GLU A 27 23.44 -9.44 21.23
N GLU A 28 24.16 -8.37 20.95
CA GLU A 28 25.53 -8.46 20.46
C GLU A 28 26.48 -8.98 21.55
N LEU A 29 26.27 -8.61 22.81
CA LEU A 29 27.05 -9.10 23.93
C LEU A 29 26.74 -10.56 24.30
N GLY A 30 25.62 -11.10 23.82
CA GLY A 30 25.16 -12.45 24.13
C GLY A 30 24.83 -12.63 25.62
N VAL A 31 24.41 -11.56 26.30
CA VAL A 31 24.03 -11.62 27.71
C VAL A 31 22.57 -12.08 27.83
N PRO A 32 22.21 -12.96 28.76
CA PRO A 32 20.81 -13.32 28.97
C PRO A 32 19.99 -12.11 29.41
N TYR A 33 18.83 -11.88 28.80
CA TYR A 33 17.89 -10.82 29.18
C TYR A 33 16.42 -11.25 29.01
N GLU A 34 15.55 -10.50 29.68
CA GLU A 34 14.10 -10.52 29.57
C GLU A 34 13.63 -9.12 29.16
N LEU A 35 12.71 -9.08 28.19
CA LEU A 35 12.01 -7.85 27.81
C LEU A 35 10.78 -7.69 28.71
N VAL A 36 10.71 -6.59 29.44
CA VAL A 36 9.61 -6.31 30.36
C VAL A 36 8.76 -5.17 29.79
N GLU A 37 7.51 -5.45 29.44
CA GLU A 37 6.59 -4.44 28.93
C GLU A 37 6.05 -3.55 30.04
N VAL A 38 6.06 -2.25 29.78
CA VAL A 38 5.45 -1.20 30.60
C VAL A 38 4.48 -0.46 29.70
N ALA A 39 3.20 -0.45 30.08
CA ALA A 39 2.19 0.30 29.34
C ALA A 39 2.56 1.79 29.29
N GLY A 40 2.39 2.43 28.13
CA GLY A 40 2.74 3.85 27.96
C GLY A 40 2.04 4.79 28.94
N SER A 41 0.84 4.42 29.42
CA SER A 41 0.10 5.12 30.46
C SER A 41 0.70 5.01 31.87
N ASP A 42 1.60 4.05 32.09
CA ASP A 42 2.11 3.67 33.40
C ASP A 42 3.59 3.99 33.58
N VAL A 43 4.30 4.44 32.54
CA VAL A 43 5.70 4.89 32.63
C VAL A 43 5.91 6.07 33.59
N LYS A 44 4.83 6.73 34.04
CA LYS A 44 4.86 7.82 35.02
C LYS A 44 4.39 7.39 36.42
N LYS A 45 4.16 6.10 36.65
CA LYS A 45 3.61 5.55 37.89
C LYS A 45 4.58 4.57 38.54
N GLU A 46 4.35 4.28 39.81
CA GLU A 46 4.99 3.13 40.46
C GLU A 46 4.51 1.80 39.84
N PRO A 47 5.36 0.76 39.81
CA PRO A 47 6.73 0.73 40.33
C PRO A 47 7.79 1.28 39.35
N PHE A 48 7.40 1.74 38.15
CA PHE A 48 8.38 2.07 37.11
C PHE A 48 9.21 3.31 37.44
N ILE A 49 8.62 4.34 38.05
CA ILE A 49 9.37 5.55 38.43
C ILE A 49 10.42 5.30 39.53
N SER A 50 10.27 4.24 40.33
CA SER A 50 11.33 3.75 41.22
C SER A 50 12.55 3.21 40.47
N LEU A 51 12.38 2.74 39.23
CA LEU A 51 13.48 2.27 38.37
C LEU A 51 14.07 3.40 37.52
N ASN A 52 13.21 4.25 36.97
CA ASN A 52 13.61 5.44 36.22
C ASN A 52 12.82 6.67 36.66
N PRO A 53 13.43 7.60 37.42
CA PRO A 53 12.74 8.79 37.91
C PRO A 53 12.30 9.75 36.79
N ASN A 54 12.90 9.67 35.59
CA ASN A 54 12.44 10.42 34.41
C ASN A 54 11.09 9.89 33.90
N GLY A 55 10.70 8.66 34.27
CA GLY A 55 9.48 8.01 33.84
C GLY A 55 9.41 7.88 32.31
N ARG A 56 10.51 7.41 31.71
CA ARG A 56 10.62 7.12 30.28
C ARG A 56 11.31 5.77 30.09
N VAL A 57 10.98 5.05 29.04
CA VAL A 57 11.71 3.83 28.66
C VAL A 57 12.92 4.20 27.78
N PRO A 58 14.03 3.43 27.85
CA PRO A 58 14.22 2.20 28.61
C PRO A 58 14.67 2.40 30.07
N ALA A 59 14.52 1.33 30.85
CA ALA A 59 15.29 1.10 32.08
C ALA A 59 15.90 -0.32 32.02
N LEU A 60 17.13 -0.49 32.49
CA LEU A 60 17.84 -1.76 32.50
C LEU A 60 18.20 -2.14 33.95
N VAL A 61 17.84 -3.35 34.37
CA VAL A 61 18.22 -3.88 35.69
C VAL A 61 19.14 -5.08 35.49
N ASP A 62 20.36 -5.00 36.04
CA ASP A 62 21.29 -6.12 36.16
C ASP A 62 21.27 -6.67 37.59
N PRO A 63 20.55 -7.78 37.83
CA PRO A 63 20.49 -8.39 39.17
C PRO A 63 21.81 -9.05 39.59
N ASN A 64 22.75 -9.27 38.66
CA ASN A 64 24.03 -9.91 38.95
C ASN A 64 25.04 -8.92 39.53
N LYS A 65 24.93 -7.63 39.14
CA LYS A 65 25.78 -6.53 39.66
C LYS A 65 25.05 -5.60 40.62
N ASN A 66 23.75 -5.81 40.84
CA ASN A 66 22.88 -4.93 41.62
C ASN A 66 22.89 -3.47 41.07
N ILE A 67 22.77 -3.33 39.75
CA ILE A 67 22.76 -2.03 39.06
C ILE A 67 21.42 -1.82 38.36
N THR A 68 20.87 -0.63 38.49
CA THR A 68 19.72 -0.15 37.69
C THR A 68 20.16 1.08 36.89
N LEU A 69 19.96 1.05 35.58
CA LEU A 69 20.35 2.11 34.66
C LEU A 69 19.14 2.65 33.90
N TRP A 70 19.16 3.94 33.62
CA TRP A 70 18.25 4.62 32.70
C TRP A 70 19.07 5.58 31.83
N GLU A 71 18.63 5.81 30.58
CA GLU A 71 19.37 6.55 29.54
C GLU A 71 20.76 5.97 29.19
N ALA A 72 21.10 4.77 29.68
CA ALA A 72 22.39 4.13 29.43
C ALA A 72 22.29 3.14 28.26
N THR A 73 23.10 3.39 27.25
CA THR A 73 23.27 2.54 26.05
C THR A 73 24.64 1.86 26.01
N GLU A 74 25.57 2.29 26.84
CA GLU A 74 26.94 1.75 26.95
C GLU A 74 27.07 0.55 27.91
N TYR A 75 25.99 -0.18 28.21
CA TYR A 75 26.07 -1.34 29.11
C TYR A 75 26.92 -2.45 28.47
N ASP A 76 28.22 -2.42 28.76
CA ASP A 76 29.26 -3.30 28.23
C ASP A 76 30.40 -3.43 29.25
N PRO A 77 30.18 -4.21 30.33
CA PRO A 77 31.12 -4.32 31.45
C PRO A 77 32.48 -4.93 31.07
N GLU A 78 32.56 -5.63 29.93
CA GLU A 78 33.77 -6.28 29.42
C GLU A 78 34.46 -5.48 28.30
N ALA A 79 33.93 -4.30 27.98
CA ALA A 79 34.44 -3.42 26.94
C ALA A 79 34.56 -4.06 25.54
N LYS A 80 33.64 -4.99 25.20
CA LYS A 80 33.60 -5.67 23.89
C LYS A 80 33.22 -4.71 22.75
N LEU A 81 32.26 -3.83 23.00
CA LEU A 81 31.64 -2.89 22.06
C LEU A 81 32.12 -1.45 22.26
N GLN A 82 33.23 -1.24 22.95
CA GLN A 82 33.84 0.07 23.12
C GLN A 82 35.36 0.01 22.96
N TYR A 83 35.96 1.17 22.73
CA TYR A 83 37.39 1.37 22.80
C TYR A 83 37.77 1.88 24.18
N THR A 84 38.86 1.37 24.74
CA THR A 84 39.37 1.78 26.06
C THR A 84 40.56 2.74 25.97
N THR A 85 41.13 2.89 24.77
CA THR A 85 42.30 3.72 24.46
C THR A 85 41.93 5.00 23.71
N LEU A 86 42.84 5.97 23.72
CA LEU A 86 42.71 7.21 22.96
C LEU A 86 43.26 7.04 21.52
N PRO A 87 42.67 7.73 20.53
CA PRO A 87 41.55 8.69 20.67
C PRO A 87 40.15 8.06 20.68
N GLU A 88 40.02 6.80 20.28
CA GLU A 88 38.73 6.18 19.91
C GLU A 88 37.72 6.19 21.06
N LYS A 89 38.16 5.99 22.31
CA LYS A 89 37.28 6.05 23.50
C LYS A 89 36.45 7.33 23.56
N TYR A 90 37.06 8.50 23.33
CA TYR A 90 36.33 9.76 23.37
C TYR A 90 35.57 10.02 22.08
N THR A 91 36.09 9.58 20.94
CA THR A 91 35.37 9.68 19.66
C THR A 91 34.06 8.89 19.70
N THR A 92 34.04 7.68 20.26
CA THR A 92 32.80 6.89 20.44
C THR A 92 31.79 7.64 21.31
N ARG A 93 32.24 8.26 22.41
CA ARG A 93 31.37 9.07 23.29
C ARG A 93 30.83 10.33 22.61
N CYS A 94 31.60 10.96 21.72
CA CYS A 94 31.10 12.08 20.92
C CYS A 94 29.93 11.64 20.01
N TRP A 95 30.05 10.47 19.37
CA TRP A 95 28.97 9.91 18.55
C TRP A 95 27.73 9.52 19.35
N GLU A 96 27.92 9.00 20.56
CA GLU A 96 26.85 8.75 21.52
C GLU A 96 26.13 10.05 21.91
N HIS A 97 26.85 11.08 22.34
CA HIS A 97 26.26 12.36 22.69
C HIS A 97 25.55 13.02 21.50
N PHE A 98 26.10 12.91 20.30
CA PHE A 98 25.45 13.43 19.09
C PHE A 98 24.18 12.66 18.74
N GLN A 99 24.13 11.35 18.99
CA GLN A 99 22.91 10.54 18.87
C GLN A 99 21.84 11.01 19.86
N MET A 100 22.21 11.16 21.13
CA MET A 100 21.28 11.46 22.22
C MET A 100 20.77 12.91 22.21
N SER A 101 21.59 13.86 21.77
CA SER A 101 21.24 15.30 21.73
C SER A 101 20.86 15.82 20.34
N GLY A 102 21.29 15.11 19.28
CA GLY A 102 21.01 15.45 17.88
C GLY A 102 19.93 14.55 17.29
N GLN A 103 20.29 13.32 16.87
CA GLN A 103 19.36 12.47 16.12
C GLN A 103 18.05 12.21 16.88
N GLY A 104 18.13 11.72 18.13
CA GLY A 104 16.95 11.31 18.88
C GLY A 104 15.92 12.41 19.09
N PRO A 105 16.27 13.53 19.75
CA PRO A 105 15.32 14.61 20.03
C PRO A 105 14.74 15.26 18.78
N TYR A 106 15.57 15.54 17.77
CA TYR A 106 15.11 16.24 16.57
C TYR A 106 14.24 15.34 15.69
N PHE A 107 14.55 14.06 15.56
CA PHE A 107 13.68 13.11 14.86
C PHE A 107 12.37 12.93 15.63
N GLY A 108 12.41 12.86 16.96
CA GLY A 108 11.23 12.81 17.81
C GLY A 108 10.31 14.02 17.65
N GLN A 109 10.87 15.23 17.59
CA GLN A 109 10.09 16.44 17.29
C GLN A 109 9.53 16.43 15.87
N GLY A 110 10.29 15.94 14.90
CA GLY A 110 9.79 15.68 13.55
C GLY A 110 8.55 14.79 13.57
N VAL A 111 8.61 13.63 14.24
CA VAL A 111 7.44 12.73 14.38
C VAL A 111 6.28 13.48 15.04
N TRP A 112 6.55 14.22 16.11
CA TRP A 112 5.52 14.95 16.85
C TRP A 112 4.78 15.94 15.97
N PHE A 113 5.47 16.89 15.33
CA PHE A 113 4.82 17.90 14.49
C PHE A 113 4.21 17.34 13.21
N VAL A 114 4.78 16.27 12.64
CA VAL A 114 4.24 15.65 11.42
C VAL A 114 3.01 14.78 11.72
N ARG A 115 2.98 14.06 12.85
CA ARG A 115 1.97 13.00 13.10
C ARG A 115 1.07 13.21 14.30
N LEU A 116 1.59 13.79 15.39
CA LEU A 116 0.95 13.73 16.71
C LEU A 116 0.42 15.08 17.19
N HIS A 117 1.02 16.18 16.75
CA HIS A 117 0.61 17.52 17.11
C HIS A 117 -0.81 17.78 16.60
N GLN A 118 -1.65 18.37 17.46
CA GLN A 118 -3.08 18.59 17.20
C GLN A 118 -3.31 19.49 15.97
N GLU A 119 -2.40 20.45 15.76
CA GLU A 119 -2.39 21.37 14.64
C GLU A 119 -1.22 21.09 13.68
N LYS A 120 -1.40 21.40 12.40
CA LYS A 120 -0.33 21.39 11.40
C LYS A 120 0.42 22.71 11.40
N VAL A 121 1.62 22.70 12.00
CA VAL A 121 2.51 23.86 12.06
C VAL A 121 3.61 23.69 11.01
N GLN A 122 3.37 24.19 9.79
CA GLN A 122 4.25 23.92 8.64
C GLN A 122 5.70 24.35 8.89
N SER A 123 5.92 25.53 9.48
CA SER A 123 7.28 26.01 9.78
C SER A 123 8.06 25.11 10.74
N ALA A 124 7.37 24.47 11.69
CA ALA A 124 7.99 23.49 12.58
C ALA A 124 8.32 22.20 11.83
N ILE A 125 7.39 21.71 11.01
CA ILE A 125 7.61 20.55 10.14
C ILE A 125 8.85 20.78 9.27
N ASP A 126 8.89 21.88 8.51
CA ASP A 126 10.00 22.21 7.61
C ASP A 126 11.34 22.28 8.35
N ARG A 127 11.35 22.88 9.56
CA ARG A 127 12.54 22.97 10.41
C ARG A 127 13.08 21.59 10.79
N TYR A 128 12.22 20.70 11.27
CA TYR A 128 12.67 19.39 11.75
C TYR A 128 13.04 18.45 10.60
N VAL A 129 12.36 18.58 9.45
CA VAL A 129 12.71 17.88 8.21
C VAL A 129 14.11 18.29 7.72
N ALA A 130 14.37 19.60 7.63
CA ALA A 130 15.67 20.12 7.22
C ALA A 130 16.79 19.66 8.17
N GLU A 131 16.52 19.62 9.48
CA GLU A 131 17.48 19.17 10.47
C GLU A 131 17.77 17.67 10.38
N THR A 132 16.77 16.85 10.05
CA THR A 132 17.00 15.43 9.74
C THR A 132 17.95 15.27 8.56
N HIS A 133 17.71 15.96 7.44
CA HIS A 133 18.61 15.94 6.29
C HIS A 133 20.04 16.37 6.64
N ARG A 134 20.16 17.41 7.48
CA ARG A 134 21.47 17.87 7.98
C ARG A 134 22.18 16.77 8.76
N ILE A 135 21.49 16.06 9.66
CA ILE A 135 22.06 14.97 10.46
C ILE A 135 22.50 13.80 9.57
N PHE A 136 21.68 13.39 8.60
CA PHE A 136 22.07 12.37 7.62
C PHE A 136 23.34 12.77 6.88
N LYS A 137 23.41 14.03 6.42
CA LYS A 137 24.58 14.55 5.73
C LYS A 137 25.84 14.50 6.59
N VAL A 138 25.75 14.83 7.89
CA VAL A 138 26.90 14.74 8.81
C VAL A 138 27.44 13.31 8.90
N VAL A 139 26.56 12.31 9.01
CA VAL A 139 26.96 10.91 9.08
C VAL A 139 27.55 10.44 7.74
N ASP A 140 26.91 10.78 6.62
CA ASP A 140 27.38 10.40 5.27
C ASP A 140 28.76 10.99 4.95
N ASP A 141 28.95 12.28 5.23
CA ASP A 141 30.22 12.98 5.03
C ASP A 141 31.32 12.40 5.93
N HIS A 142 30.98 12.02 7.17
CA HIS A 142 31.92 11.39 8.10
C HIS A 142 32.37 10.01 7.61
N LEU A 143 31.42 9.16 7.23
CA LEU A 143 31.70 7.82 6.70
C LEU A 143 32.54 7.89 5.41
N THR A 144 32.30 8.91 4.57
CA THR A 144 33.13 9.18 3.39
C THR A 144 34.56 9.54 3.75
N LYS A 145 34.75 10.41 4.75
CA LYS A 145 36.08 10.93 5.13
C LYS A 145 36.94 9.93 5.88
N GLN A 146 36.36 9.16 6.80
CA GLN A 146 37.13 8.22 7.62
C GLN A 146 37.56 6.98 6.84
N GLY A 147 36.80 6.58 5.80
CA GLY A 147 37.07 5.36 5.04
C GLY A 147 36.91 4.07 5.86
N THR A 148 36.31 4.14 7.05
CA THR A 148 36.08 3.01 7.95
C THR A 148 34.72 2.36 7.70
N ASN A 149 34.60 1.09 8.08
CA ASN A 149 33.34 0.36 7.94
C ASN A 149 32.27 0.76 8.97
N PHE A 150 32.68 1.40 10.08
CA PHE A 150 31.87 1.79 11.25
C PHE A 150 32.08 3.26 11.60
N LEU A 151 31.27 3.80 12.53
CA LEU A 151 31.35 5.20 12.97
C LEU A 151 32.70 5.57 13.58
N VAL A 152 33.34 4.64 14.29
CA VAL A 152 34.63 4.86 14.94
C VAL A 152 35.52 3.65 14.74
N GLY A 153 36.75 3.88 14.26
CA GLY A 153 37.77 2.85 14.11
C GLY A 153 37.35 1.72 13.15
N ASP A 154 37.88 0.52 13.38
CA ASP A 154 37.79 -0.64 12.51
C ASP A 154 36.79 -1.72 12.98
N LYS A 155 36.23 -1.59 14.19
CA LYS A 155 35.22 -2.52 14.74
C LYS A 155 33.89 -1.85 15.04
N ILE A 156 32.84 -2.66 15.13
CA ILE A 156 31.54 -2.19 15.59
C ILE A 156 31.60 -1.76 17.06
N THR A 157 30.87 -0.71 17.40
CA THR A 157 30.72 -0.23 18.77
C THR A 157 29.25 -0.07 19.15
N TYR A 158 28.98 0.16 20.44
CA TYR A 158 27.64 0.51 20.90
C TYR A 158 27.11 1.77 20.19
N ALA A 159 27.99 2.71 19.81
CA ALA A 159 27.61 3.89 19.06
C ALA A 159 26.96 3.51 17.73
N ASP A 160 27.45 2.52 16.99
CA ASP A 160 26.81 2.12 15.73
C ASP A 160 25.37 1.64 15.97
N TYR A 161 25.15 0.82 17.00
CA TYR A 161 23.82 0.29 17.35
C TYR A 161 22.83 1.36 17.82
N MET A 162 23.29 2.40 18.52
CA MET A 162 22.40 3.46 19.00
C MET A 162 21.73 4.27 17.88
N TRP A 163 22.39 4.37 16.74
CA TRP A 163 21.94 5.20 15.62
C TRP A 163 20.90 4.49 14.73
N ILE A 164 20.98 3.17 14.62
CA ILE A 164 20.14 2.36 13.72
C ILE A 164 18.64 2.49 14.00
N PRO A 165 18.13 2.37 15.25
CA PRO A 165 16.68 2.38 15.50
C PRO A 165 15.97 3.64 15.02
N TRP A 166 16.63 4.80 15.14
CA TRP A 166 16.04 6.08 14.72
C TRP A 166 16.00 6.25 13.21
N PHE A 167 16.88 5.57 12.46
CA PHE A 167 16.79 5.55 11.01
C PHE A 167 15.67 4.65 10.49
N TYR A 168 15.32 3.56 11.17
CA TYR A 168 14.08 2.82 10.86
C TYR A 168 12.82 3.66 11.09
N GLY A 169 12.87 4.55 12.09
CA GLY A 169 11.78 5.47 12.38
C GLY A 169 11.57 6.58 11.33
N ILE A 170 12.44 6.70 10.32
CA ILE A 170 12.45 7.85 9.40
C ILE A 170 11.16 7.99 8.59
N GLY A 171 10.53 6.87 8.22
CA GLY A 171 9.29 6.85 7.46
C GLY A 171 8.10 7.45 8.21
N TYR A 172 8.15 7.51 9.54
CA TYR A 172 7.14 8.19 10.34
C TYR A 172 7.23 9.71 10.23
N VAL A 173 8.41 10.26 9.95
CA VAL A 173 8.65 11.70 9.86
C VAL A 173 8.55 12.22 8.42
N HIS A 174 9.05 11.47 7.44
CA HIS A 174 9.27 11.98 6.08
C HIS A 174 8.55 11.13 5.02
N VAL A 175 7.26 11.35 4.82
CA VAL A 175 6.53 10.69 3.71
C VAL A 175 6.85 11.41 2.41
N GLY A 176 7.44 10.68 1.45
CA GLY A 176 7.73 11.16 0.11
C GLY A 176 9.14 11.73 -0.10
N GLU A 177 10.01 11.70 0.91
CA GLU A 177 11.40 12.11 0.76
C GLU A 177 12.35 10.94 0.52
N ASP A 178 13.38 11.19 -0.29
CA ASP A 178 14.38 10.20 -0.65
C ASP A 178 15.65 10.37 0.18
N PHE A 179 15.82 9.51 1.20
CA PHE A 179 17.05 9.43 1.99
C PHE A 179 18.11 8.48 1.37
N THR A 180 17.81 7.81 0.25
CA THR A 180 18.77 6.94 -0.44
C THR A 180 19.90 7.72 -1.11
N VAL A 181 19.75 9.04 -1.21
CA VAL A 181 20.82 9.98 -1.61
C VAL A 181 22.05 9.89 -0.70
N TYR A 182 21.89 9.49 0.56
CA TYR A 182 22.97 9.27 1.53
C TYR A 182 23.51 7.83 1.45
N LYS A 183 24.25 7.56 0.38
CA LYS A 183 24.69 6.20 0.00
C LYS A 183 25.61 5.56 1.04
N ASN A 184 26.45 6.35 1.73
CA ASN A 184 27.38 5.81 2.72
C ASN A 184 26.65 5.44 4.00
N VAL A 185 25.64 6.23 4.38
CA VAL A 185 24.73 5.87 5.49
C VAL A 185 24.02 4.57 5.19
N ALA A 186 23.42 4.43 3.98
CA ALA A 186 22.74 3.19 3.59
C ALA A 186 23.68 1.98 3.60
N ALA A 187 24.90 2.12 3.08
CA ALA A 187 25.90 1.05 3.08
C ALA A 187 26.34 0.67 4.50
N TRP A 188 26.55 1.66 5.39
CA TRP A 188 26.89 1.42 6.79
C TRP A 188 25.75 0.74 7.56
N GLN A 189 24.51 1.20 7.38
CA GLN A 189 23.32 0.53 7.94
C GLN A 189 23.25 -0.93 7.50
N GLY A 190 23.45 -1.19 6.20
CA GLY A 190 23.47 -2.55 5.66
C GLY A 190 24.51 -3.44 6.35
N ARG A 191 25.72 -2.91 6.62
CA ARG A 191 26.77 -3.65 7.35
C ARG A 191 26.40 -3.93 8.80
N VAL A 192 25.84 -2.95 9.52
CA VAL A 192 25.42 -3.13 10.91
C VAL A 192 24.27 -4.15 11.00
N LEU A 193 23.31 -4.07 10.08
CA LEU A 193 22.13 -4.93 10.03
C LEU A 193 22.39 -6.34 9.50
N ALA A 194 23.49 -6.55 8.77
CA ALA A 194 23.93 -7.87 8.35
C ALA A 194 24.49 -8.72 9.51
N ARG A 195 24.70 -8.12 10.69
CA ARG A 195 25.22 -8.85 11.85
C ARG A 195 24.17 -9.79 12.43
N PRO A 196 24.54 -11.02 12.87
CA PRO A 196 23.58 -11.99 13.39
C PRO A 196 22.74 -11.48 14.57
N ALA A 197 23.35 -10.75 15.51
CA ALA A 197 22.63 -10.14 16.64
C ALA A 197 21.59 -9.12 16.16
N ALA A 198 21.99 -8.27 15.20
CA ALA A 198 21.09 -7.29 14.63
C ALA A 198 19.91 -7.93 13.89
N GLN A 199 20.17 -8.98 13.12
CA GLN A 199 19.14 -9.73 12.41
C GLN A 199 18.13 -10.37 13.37
N ARG A 200 18.56 -10.90 14.52
CA ARG A 200 17.64 -11.46 15.53
C ARG A 200 16.74 -10.40 16.13
N VAL A 201 17.29 -9.24 16.52
CA VAL A 201 16.49 -8.11 17.02
C VAL A 201 15.50 -7.63 15.96
N VAL A 202 15.94 -7.47 14.70
CA VAL A 202 15.06 -7.05 13.60
C VAL A 202 13.99 -8.11 13.33
N ALA A 203 14.32 -9.39 13.34
CA ALA A 203 13.36 -10.47 13.17
C ALA A 203 12.29 -10.43 14.27
N GLU A 204 12.67 -10.27 15.54
CA GLU A 204 11.70 -10.20 16.63
C GLU A 204 10.87 -8.90 16.63
N LEU A 205 11.46 -7.77 16.24
CA LEU A 205 10.71 -6.53 15.98
C LEU A 205 9.71 -6.72 14.84
N THR A 206 10.11 -7.48 13.82
CA THR A 206 9.31 -7.78 12.65
C THR A 206 8.25 -8.84 12.94
N GLU A 207 8.50 -9.87 13.76
CA GLU A 207 7.49 -10.86 14.17
C GLU A 207 6.46 -10.27 15.15
N ASN A 208 6.85 -9.28 15.95
CA ASN A 208 5.89 -8.56 16.79
C ASN A 208 5.10 -7.49 16.01
N ALA A 209 5.63 -6.97 14.89
CA ALA A 209 4.93 -6.04 13.99
C ALA A 209 4.11 -6.77 12.91
N ILE A 210 4.64 -7.87 12.39
CA ILE A 210 4.00 -8.87 11.55
C ILE A 210 3.49 -9.92 12.52
N GLY A 211 2.31 -9.68 13.09
CA GLY A 211 1.50 -10.81 13.51
C GLY A 211 1.42 -11.76 12.31
N HIS A 212 2.20 -12.84 12.32
CA HIS A 212 2.18 -13.86 11.28
C HIS A 212 0.82 -14.53 11.39
N ILE A 213 -0.16 -13.93 10.75
CA ILE A 213 -1.52 -14.44 10.70
C ILE A 213 -1.53 -15.31 9.46
N GLU A 214 -1.12 -16.58 9.64
CA GLU A 214 -1.61 -17.64 8.76
C GLU A 214 -3.14 -17.62 8.86
N SER A 215 -3.77 -16.89 7.95
CA SER A 215 -5.20 -16.65 8.01
C SER A 215 -5.98 -17.91 7.61
N LYS A 216 -6.18 -18.80 8.58
CA LYS A 216 -7.42 -19.62 8.67
C LYS A 216 -8.60 -18.79 9.19
N SER A 217 -8.39 -17.52 9.56
CA SER A 217 -9.42 -16.56 9.97
C SER A 217 -10.29 -16.14 8.77
N THR A 218 -11.55 -16.57 8.76
CA THR A 218 -12.52 -16.23 7.69
C THR A 218 -12.72 -14.73 7.52
N HIS A 219 -12.62 -13.94 8.59
CA HIS A 219 -12.91 -12.49 8.55
C HIS A 219 -11.77 -11.67 7.94
N LEU A 220 -10.51 -11.91 8.31
CA LEU A 220 -9.37 -11.21 7.70
C LEU A 220 -9.23 -11.56 6.22
N TRP A 221 -9.37 -12.85 5.87
CA TRP A 221 -9.35 -13.31 4.49
C TRP A 221 -10.45 -12.65 3.64
N THR A 222 -11.66 -12.52 4.17
CA THR A 222 -12.78 -11.85 3.48
C THR A 222 -12.52 -10.35 3.34
N ALA A 223 -11.99 -9.69 4.37
CA ALA A 223 -11.67 -8.27 4.35
C ALA A 223 -10.56 -7.92 3.34
N LEU A 224 -9.52 -8.75 3.25
CA LEU A 224 -8.46 -8.57 2.24
C LEU A 224 -8.99 -8.70 0.80
N LYS A 225 -10.07 -9.45 0.59
CA LYS A 225 -10.78 -9.54 -0.69
C LYS A 225 -11.74 -8.36 -0.89
N GLY A 226 -11.20 -7.17 -1.12
CA GLY A 226 -11.95 -5.97 -1.51
C GLY A 226 -11.75 -4.76 -0.58
N GLY A 227 -11.22 -4.96 0.62
CA GLY A 227 -10.91 -3.88 1.55
C GLY A 227 -9.50 -3.26 1.36
N LEU A 228 -8.77 -3.60 0.30
CA LEU A 228 -7.52 -2.94 -0.12
C LEU A 228 -6.43 -2.90 0.97
N ASN A 229 -5.62 -1.84 0.99
CA ASN A 229 -4.49 -1.64 1.89
C ASN A 229 -4.91 -1.13 3.29
N ASN A 230 -6.13 -1.43 3.75
CA ASN A 230 -6.70 -0.86 4.98
C ASN A 230 -6.36 -1.61 6.28
N PHE A 231 -5.69 -2.77 6.20
CA PHE A 231 -5.53 -3.68 7.35
C PHE A 231 -4.10 -4.11 7.65
N GLY A 232 -3.17 -3.92 6.71
CA GLY A 232 -1.87 -4.57 6.80
C GLY A 232 -1.10 -4.54 5.49
N ILE A 233 0.15 -4.98 5.57
CA ILE A 233 0.96 -5.35 4.40
C ILE A 233 0.83 -6.85 4.20
N VAL A 234 0.40 -7.27 3.02
CA VAL A 234 0.36 -8.69 2.65
C VAL A 234 1.73 -9.07 2.08
N THR A 235 2.50 -9.86 2.83
CA THR A 235 3.87 -10.28 2.44
C THR A 235 3.89 -11.60 1.68
N SER A 236 2.86 -12.43 1.82
CA SER A 236 2.69 -13.68 1.06
C SER A 236 1.21 -13.99 0.84
N ILE A 237 0.89 -14.65 -0.28
CA ILE A 237 -0.46 -15.15 -0.59
C ILE A 237 -0.34 -16.56 -1.16
N THR A 238 -1.08 -17.50 -0.58
CA THR A 238 -1.29 -18.83 -1.18
C THR A 238 -2.62 -18.82 -1.92
N MET A 239 -2.58 -18.96 -3.25
CA MET A 239 -3.77 -18.96 -4.11
C MET A 239 -4.06 -20.34 -4.68
N LYS A 240 -5.35 -20.68 -4.81
CA LYS A 240 -5.77 -21.87 -5.56
C LYS A 240 -5.55 -21.63 -7.04
N ALA A 241 -4.60 -22.35 -7.64
CA ALA A 241 -4.46 -22.42 -9.08
C ALA A 241 -5.38 -23.50 -9.66
N PHE A 242 -5.70 -23.38 -10.95
CA PHE A 242 -6.29 -24.45 -11.75
C PHE A 242 -5.29 -24.87 -12.82
N ALA A 243 -5.29 -26.16 -13.18
CA ALA A 243 -4.45 -26.64 -14.26
C ALA A 243 -4.99 -26.08 -15.59
N SER A 244 -4.16 -25.32 -16.29
CA SER A 244 -4.47 -24.83 -17.63
C SER A 244 -3.21 -24.93 -18.48
N ALA A 245 -3.19 -25.89 -19.41
CA ALA A 245 -2.07 -26.07 -20.34
C ALA A 245 -2.12 -25.07 -21.49
N HIS A 246 -3.32 -24.62 -21.89
CA HIS A 246 -3.54 -23.75 -23.03
C HIS A 246 -4.67 -22.77 -22.73
N ILE A 247 -4.43 -21.47 -22.95
CA ILE A 247 -5.47 -20.43 -22.92
C ILE A 247 -5.65 -19.94 -24.34
N TRP A 248 -6.88 -19.93 -24.83
CA TRP A 248 -7.22 -19.27 -26.09
C TRP A 248 -7.59 -17.84 -25.75
N ARG A 249 -6.87 -16.87 -26.32
CA ARG A 249 -7.14 -15.45 -26.09
C ARG A 249 -6.82 -14.64 -27.33
N GLY A 250 -7.46 -13.50 -27.47
CA GLY A 250 -7.18 -12.57 -28.54
C GLY A 250 -7.91 -11.25 -28.36
N VAL A 251 -7.55 -10.28 -29.20
CA VAL A 251 -8.29 -9.04 -29.38
C VAL A 251 -8.73 -8.99 -30.83
N THR A 252 -10.03 -8.85 -31.06
CA THR A 252 -10.56 -8.51 -32.38
C THR A 252 -10.89 -7.03 -32.41
N ALA A 253 -10.40 -6.33 -33.42
CA ALA A 253 -10.71 -4.92 -33.67
C ALA A 253 -11.78 -4.81 -34.77
N TYR A 254 -12.70 -3.88 -34.62
CA TYR A 254 -13.83 -3.64 -35.51
C TYR A 254 -13.93 -2.16 -35.86
N MET A 255 -14.54 -1.86 -37.00
CA MET A 255 -14.96 -0.48 -37.31
C MET A 255 -15.88 0.05 -36.19
N ALA A 256 -15.71 1.30 -35.78
CA ALA A 256 -16.46 1.89 -34.66
C ALA A 256 -17.99 1.79 -34.80
N ILE A 257 -18.49 1.82 -36.04
CA ILE A 257 -19.93 1.69 -36.35
C ILE A 257 -20.56 0.37 -35.88
N VAL A 258 -19.75 -0.65 -35.59
CA VAL A 258 -20.19 -1.96 -35.10
C VAL A 258 -20.59 -1.91 -33.62
N PHE A 259 -20.11 -0.93 -32.85
CA PHE A 259 -20.25 -0.95 -31.40
C PHE A 259 -21.71 -1.04 -30.89
N PRO A 260 -22.71 -0.36 -31.49
CA PRO A 260 -24.11 -0.55 -31.10
C PRO A 260 -24.63 -1.98 -31.29
N GLU A 261 -24.18 -2.70 -32.32
CA GLU A 261 -24.50 -4.13 -32.52
C GLU A 261 -23.74 -4.99 -31.49
N MET A 262 -22.48 -4.64 -31.21
CA MET A 262 -21.68 -5.32 -30.17
C MET A 262 -22.34 -5.24 -28.79
N ILE A 263 -23.00 -4.13 -28.45
CA ILE A 263 -23.79 -4.00 -27.21
C ILE A 263 -24.88 -5.07 -27.10
N GLU A 264 -25.56 -5.39 -28.20
CA GLU A 264 -26.57 -6.45 -28.23
C GLU A 264 -25.93 -7.81 -27.97
N ARG A 265 -24.76 -8.08 -28.58
CA ARG A 265 -24.00 -9.32 -28.33
C ARG A 265 -23.53 -9.45 -26.88
N ILE A 266 -23.14 -8.36 -26.24
CA ILE A 266 -22.80 -8.34 -24.81
C ILE A 266 -24.02 -8.74 -23.97
N TYR A 267 -25.19 -8.18 -24.27
CA TYR A 267 -26.41 -8.52 -23.56
C TYR A 267 -26.79 -9.99 -23.72
N ASP A 268 -26.71 -10.53 -24.94
CA ASP A 268 -26.99 -11.94 -25.21
C ASP A 268 -26.00 -12.86 -24.49
N PHE A 269 -24.71 -12.54 -24.56
CA PHE A 269 -23.62 -13.27 -23.90
C PHE A 269 -23.86 -13.44 -22.39
N VAL A 270 -24.28 -12.37 -21.70
CA VAL A 270 -24.46 -12.45 -20.24
C VAL A 270 -25.76 -13.12 -19.80
N HIS A 271 -26.71 -13.34 -20.71
CA HIS A 271 -28.01 -13.95 -20.41
C HIS A 271 -28.16 -15.39 -20.92
N ASN A 272 -27.46 -15.79 -21.98
CA ASN A 272 -27.75 -17.02 -22.72
C ASN A 272 -26.63 -18.07 -22.68
N GLU A 273 -25.49 -17.79 -22.06
CA GLU A 273 -24.32 -18.67 -22.13
C GLU A 273 -23.90 -19.23 -20.77
N ASP A 274 -23.35 -20.45 -20.80
CA ASP A 274 -22.60 -21.01 -19.67
C ASP A 274 -21.15 -20.50 -19.75
N VAL A 275 -20.91 -19.42 -19.00
CA VAL A 275 -19.72 -18.57 -19.09
C VAL A 275 -18.60 -18.97 -18.13
N GLU A 276 -18.64 -20.17 -17.56
CA GLU A 276 -17.66 -20.57 -16.52
C GLU A 276 -16.20 -20.47 -17.01
N ASN A 277 -15.96 -20.76 -18.29
CA ASN A 277 -14.62 -20.73 -18.89
C ASN A 277 -14.38 -19.56 -19.85
N THR A 278 -15.34 -18.66 -20.01
CA THR A 278 -15.32 -17.61 -21.04
C THR A 278 -15.41 -16.22 -20.43
N HIS A 279 -14.63 -15.27 -20.94
CA HIS A 279 -14.79 -13.86 -20.58
C HIS A 279 -14.53 -12.94 -21.77
N VAL A 280 -15.25 -11.82 -21.81
CA VAL A 280 -15.12 -10.80 -22.84
C VAL A 280 -14.93 -9.41 -22.25
N MET A 281 -14.19 -8.57 -22.96
CA MET A 281 -14.04 -7.15 -22.65
C MET A 281 -14.26 -6.35 -23.93
N CYS A 282 -15.44 -5.74 -24.04
CA CYS A 282 -15.82 -4.97 -25.22
C CYS A 282 -15.60 -3.49 -24.99
N SER A 283 -15.06 -2.75 -25.95
CA SER A 283 -14.83 -1.31 -25.81
C SER A 283 -15.01 -0.58 -27.14
N THR A 284 -15.43 0.67 -27.06
CA THR A 284 -15.21 1.66 -28.14
C THR A 284 -14.14 2.64 -27.66
N ALA A 285 -13.28 3.06 -28.57
CA ALA A 285 -12.16 3.91 -28.25
C ALA A 285 -11.93 4.95 -29.34
N PHE A 286 -11.46 6.12 -28.93
CA PHE A 286 -10.86 7.11 -29.80
C PHE A 286 -9.40 7.30 -29.43
N SER A 287 -8.52 7.26 -30.42
CA SER A 287 -7.11 7.56 -30.22
C SER A 287 -6.51 8.01 -31.55
N HIS A 288 -5.65 9.04 -31.50
CA HIS A 288 -4.91 9.54 -32.67
C HIS A 288 -5.80 9.86 -33.88
N GLY A 289 -6.99 10.43 -33.65
CA GLY A 289 -7.93 10.79 -34.72
C GLY A 289 -8.78 9.63 -35.27
N HIS A 290 -8.61 8.41 -34.75
CA HIS A 290 -9.35 7.24 -35.20
C HIS A 290 -10.25 6.68 -34.11
N LYS A 291 -11.47 6.30 -34.51
CA LYS A 291 -12.39 5.51 -33.68
C LYS A 291 -12.29 4.05 -34.05
N ALA A 292 -12.34 3.16 -33.05
CA ALA A 292 -12.42 1.72 -33.25
C ALA A 292 -13.22 1.07 -32.12
N ALA A 293 -13.86 -0.04 -32.43
CA ALA A 293 -14.38 -0.95 -31.42
C ALA A 293 -13.45 -2.15 -31.26
N SER A 294 -13.46 -2.78 -30.09
CA SER A 294 -12.68 -3.98 -29.84
C SER A 294 -13.40 -4.93 -28.89
N CYS A 295 -13.16 -6.22 -29.06
CA CYS A 295 -13.54 -7.25 -28.12
C CYS A 295 -12.30 -8.07 -27.77
N VAL A 296 -11.93 -8.07 -26.49
CA VAL A 296 -10.94 -9.00 -25.95
C VAL A 296 -11.66 -10.25 -25.50
N MET A 297 -11.19 -11.41 -25.93
CA MET A 297 -11.82 -12.70 -25.69
C MET A 297 -10.86 -13.65 -24.99
N TYR A 298 -11.37 -14.44 -24.06
CA TYR A 298 -10.62 -15.45 -23.32
C TYR A 298 -11.43 -16.73 -23.16
N HIS A 299 -10.77 -17.87 -23.36
CA HIS A 299 -11.26 -19.18 -22.95
C HIS A 299 -10.18 -19.91 -22.13
N THR A 300 -10.47 -20.18 -20.86
CA THR A 300 -9.51 -20.68 -19.87
C THR A 300 -9.04 -22.12 -20.12
N GLU A 301 -9.79 -22.93 -20.88
CA GLU A 301 -9.39 -24.29 -21.25
C GLU A 301 -8.76 -24.39 -22.65
N GLY A 302 -8.54 -23.28 -23.34
CA GLY A 302 -7.82 -23.29 -24.61
C GLY A 302 -8.62 -23.77 -25.83
N LYS A 303 -9.92 -24.01 -25.68
CA LYS A 303 -10.82 -24.28 -26.81
C LYS A 303 -10.76 -23.10 -27.78
N VAL A 304 -10.37 -23.37 -29.02
CA VAL A 304 -10.33 -22.39 -30.10
C VAL A 304 -11.76 -22.05 -30.48
N ASP A 305 -12.08 -20.75 -30.51
CA ASP A 305 -13.35 -20.20 -30.95
C ASP A 305 -14.58 -20.97 -30.42
N PRO A 306 -14.75 -21.06 -29.08
CA PRO A 306 -15.84 -21.79 -28.47
C PRO A 306 -17.19 -21.17 -28.85
N PRO A 307 -18.30 -21.94 -28.83
CA PRO A 307 -19.63 -21.42 -29.14
C PRO A 307 -20.02 -20.15 -28.37
N SER A 308 -19.54 -20.00 -27.12
CA SER A 308 -19.72 -18.83 -26.26
C SER A 308 -19.02 -17.54 -26.74
N LEU A 309 -18.10 -17.65 -27.70
CA LEU A 309 -17.36 -16.49 -28.23
C LEU A 309 -17.68 -16.22 -29.70
N GLN A 310 -18.43 -17.12 -30.34
CA GLN A 310 -18.79 -17.01 -31.76
C GLN A 310 -19.65 -15.79 -32.07
N CYS A 311 -20.44 -15.31 -31.10
CA CYS A 311 -21.22 -14.08 -31.23
C CYS A 311 -20.34 -12.83 -31.40
N PHE A 312 -19.06 -12.87 -30.99
CA PHE A 312 -18.09 -11.82 -31.20
C PHE A 312 -17.11 -12.16 -32.33
N SER A 313 -16.59 -13.38 -32.39
CA SER A 313 -15.57 -13.77 -33.37
C SER A 313 -16.08 -13.81 -34.81
N THR A 314 -17.39 -14.01 -35.02
CA THR A 314 -18.01 -13.98 -36.36
C THR A 314 -18.64 -12.62 -36.72
N LEU A 315 -18.66 -11.68 -35.78
CA LEU A 315 -19.19 -10.33 -35.98
C LEU A 315 -18.42 -9.63 -37.11
N GLN A 316 -19.15 -9.08 -38.08
CA GLN A 316 -18.57 -8.56 -39.32
C GLN A 316 -17.93 -7.17 -39.15
N ARG A 317 -17.20 -6.72 -40.19
CA ARG A 317 -16.43 -5.45 -40.22
C ARG A 317 -15.22 -5.45 -39.27
N GLN A 318 -14.55 -6.59 -39.18
CA GLN A 318 -13.28 -6.75 -38.48
C GLN A 318 -12.15 -6.07 -39.25
N MET A 319 -11.13 -5.61 -38.51
CA MET A 319 -9.92 -5.00 -39.04
C MET A 319 -8.75 -5.96 -38.84
N GLU A 320 -8.54 -6.88 -39.80
CA GLU A 320 -7.54 -7.97 -39.71
C GLU A 320 -6.08 -7.50 -39.57
N HIS A 321 -5.79 -6.25 -39.94
CA HIS A 321 -4.44 -5.66 -39.91
C HIS A 321 -4.37 -4.39 -39.06
N TYR A 322 -5.12 -4.34 -37.96
CA TYR A 322 -5.09 -3.19 -37.05
C TYR A 322 -3.76 -3.14 -36.27
N SER A 323 -2.83 -2.28 -36.70
CA SER A 323 -1.51 -2.08 -36.07
C SER A 323 -1.43 -0.72 -35.37
N THR A 324 -1.09 -0.73 -34.09
CA THR A 324 -0.97 0.47 -33.24
C THR A 324 0.48 0.79 -32.84
N ARG A 325 1.50 0.30 -33.58
CA ARG A 325 2.92 0.53 -33.22
C ARG A 325 3.27 2.03 -33.22
N ARG A 326 3.96 2.51 -32.18
CA ARG A 326 4.38 3.92 -32.01
C ARG A 326 5.77 4.01 -31.36
N ASN A 327 6.46 5.12 -31.58
CA ASN A 327 7.58 5.57 -30.75
C ASN A 327 7.01 6.49 -29.65
N ALA A 328 7.24 6.15 -28.38
CA ALA A 328 6.82 6.97 -27.24
C ALA A 328 8.02 7.78 -26.73
N THR A 329 7.91 9.11 -26.73
CA THR A 329 8.96 10.03 -26.24
C THR A 329 8.59 10.68 -24.91
N ASN A 330 7.30 10.76 -24.57
CA ASN A 330 6.80 11.19 -23.25
C ASN A 330 6.05 10.02 -22.59
N LEU A 331 6.44 9.68 -21.36
CA LEU A 331 5.78 8.68 -20.50
C LEU A 331 4.86 9.31 -19.45
N GLU A 332 4.91 10.63 -19.30
CA GLU A 332 4.05 11.38 -18.40
C GLU A 332 2.77 11.79 -19.14
N TYR A 333 1.66 11.13 -18.80
CA TYR A 333 0.32 11.46 -19.28
C TYR A 333 -0.54 11.84 -18.09
N THR A 334 -1.47 12.77 -18.28
CA THR A 334 -2.59 12.90 -17.33
C THR A 334 -3.61 11.83 -17.66
N ALA A 335 -4.20 11.21 -16.63
CA ALA A 335 -5.18 10.16 -16.78
C ALA A 335 -6.43 10.40 -15.92
N PHE A 336 -7.56 9.95 -16.44
CA PHE A 336 -8.82 9.90 -15.74
C PHE A 336 -9.38 8.49 -15.82
N TRP A 337 -9.81 7.97 -14.67
CA TRP A 337 -10.48 6.69 -14.54
C TRP A 337 -11.79 6.89 -13.79
N ALA A 338 -12.87 6.33 -14.33
CA ALA A 338 -14.13 6.24 -13.63
C ALA A 338 -14.90 4.99 -14.04
N THR A 339 -15.88 4.61 -13.21
CA THR A 339 -16.73 3.48 -13.50
C THR A 339 -18.16 3.66 -12.99
N VAL A 340 -19.10 3.02 -13.67
CA VAL A 340 -20.49 2.88 -13.26
C VAL A 340 -20.88 1.42 -13.44
N THR A 341 -21.48 0.80 -12.42
CA THR A 341 -21.99 -0.57 -12.55
C THR A 341 -23.49 -0.53 -12.78
N ILE A 342 -23.97 -1.25 -13.79
CA ILE A 342 -25.39 -1.33 -14.14
C ILE A 342 -25.83 -2.79 -14.24
N LYS A 343 -27.13 -3.05 -14.11
CA LYS A 343 -27.73 -4.28 -14.63
C LYS A 343 -27.68 -4.24 -16.16
N ALA A 344 -27.42 -5.40 -16.77
CA ALA A 344 -27.31 -5.48 -18.23
C ALA A 344 -28.64 -5.14 -18.91
N ASP A 345 -28.64 -4.10 -19.74
CA ASP A 345 -29.79 -3.64 -20.52
C ASP A 345 -29.32 -2.95 -21.79
N VAL A 346 -29.86 -3.37 -22.95
CA VAL A 346 -29.41 -2.89 -24.26
C VAL A 346 -29.70 -1.39 -24.45
N ALA A 347 -30.87 -0.91 -24.03
CA ALA A 347 -31.29 0.46 -24.24
C ALA A 347 -30.41 1.42 -23.42
N LEU A 348 -30.20 1.11 -22.15
CA LEU A 348 -29.33 1.87 -21.26
C LEU A 348 -27.88 1.86 -21.74
N MET A 349 -27.35 0.69 -22.13
CA MET A 349 -25.97 0.61 -22.65
C MET A 349 -25.77 1.44 -23.92
N LYS A 350 -26.76 1.45 -24.84
CA LYS A 350 -26.75 2.30 -26.03
C LYS A 350 -26.84 3.79 -25.67
N ALA A 351 -27.68 4.16 -24.70
CA ALA A 351 -27.77 5.53 -24.21
C ALA A 351 -26.43 6.00 -23.61
N CYS A 352 -25.75 5.15 -22.84
CA CYS A 352 -24.41 5.44 -22.32
C CYS A 352 -23.39 5.67 -23.45
N HIS A 353 -23.46 4.90 -24.53
CA HIS A 353 -22.62 5.10 -25.72
C HIS A 353 -22.89 6.44 -26.42
N VAL A 354 -24.15 6.87 -26.48
CA VAL A 354 -24.51 8.18 -27.04
C VAL A 354 -23.90 9.33 -26.23
N GLU A 355 -24.02 9.29 -24.90
CA GLU A 355 -23.40 10.30 -24.02
C GLU A 355 -21.87 10.33 -24.15
N PHE A 356 -21.25 9.16 -24.27
CA PHE A 356 -19.83 9.05 -24.55
C PHE A 356 -19.43 9.72 -25.87
N GLU A 357 -20.17 9.48 -26.95
CA GLU A 357 -19.90 10.08 -28.25
C GLU A 357 -20.07 11.60 -28.23
N ALA A 358 -21.03 12.12 -27.46
CA ALA A 358 -21.22 13.56 -27.25
C ALA A 358 -20.02 14.18 -26.52
N ILE A 359 -19.56 13.56 -25.44
CA ILE A 359 -18.39 14.04 -24.67
C ILE A 359 -17.10 13.93 -25.48
N LEU A 360 -16.93 12.84 -26.24
CA LEU A 360 -15.81 12.70 -27.17
C LEU A 360 -15.82 13.85 -28.19
N ALA A 361 -16.97 14.23 -28.75
CA ALA A 361 -17.05 15.36 -29.67
C ALA A 361 -16.66 16.69 -29.00
N GLU A 362 -17.03 16.89 -27.73
CA GLU A 362 -16.67 18.07 -26.94
C GLU A 362 -15.16 18.18 -26.70
N ILE A 363 -14.49 17.08 -26.31
CA ILE A 363 -13.07 17.10 -25.93
C ILE A 363 -12.12 16.77 -27.10
N ASN A 364 -12.66 16.49 -28.29
CA ASN A 364 -11.84 16.21 -29.47
C ASN A 364 -10.87 17.37 -29.77
N GLY A 365 -9.73 17.04 -30.39
CA GLY A 365 -8.67 17.98 -30.73
C GLY A 365 -7.65 18.23 -29.61
N VAL A 366 -7.84 17.66 -28.42
CA VAL A 366 -6.82 17.64 -27.36
C VAL A 366 -5.61 16.82 -27.79
N GLU A 367 -4.41 17.34 -27.53
CA GLU A 367 -3.16 16.67 -27.87
C GLU A 367 -2.99 15.36 -27.08
N GLY A 368 -2.68 14.28 -27.80
CA GLY A 368 -2.48 12.96 -27.19
C GLY A 368 -3.75 12.33 -26.64
N LEU A 369 -4.94 12.83 -26.99
CA LEU A 369 -6.20 12.31 -26.51
C LEU A 369 -6.37 10.83 -26.87
N MET A 370 -6.55 10.02 -25.82
CA MET A 370 -7.07 8.67 -25.88
C MET A 370 -8.25 8.58 -24.94
N ILE A 371 -9.39 8.11 -25.41
CA ILE A 371 -10.56 7.89 -24.56
C ILE A 371 -11.23 6.56 -24.92
N VAL A 372 -11.64 5.81 -23.89
CA VAL A 372 -12.20 4.47 -24.00
C VAL A 372 -13.47 4.37 -23.16
N LEU A 373 -14.55 3.88 -23.77
CA LEU A 373 -15.73 3.36 -23.08
C LEU A 373 -15.72 1.85 -23.15
N GLY A 374 -15.48 1.19 -22.02
CA GLY A 374 -15.46 -0.26 -21.91
C GLY A 374 -16.69 -0.80 -21.21
N PHE A 375 -17.20 -1.94 -21.68
CA PHE A 375 -18.22 -2.74 -21.00
C PHE A 375 -17.55 -4.04 -20.56
N ARG A 376 -17.58 -4.32 -19.26
CA ARG A 376 -16.98 -5.52 -18.63
C ARG A 376 -18.07 -6.31 -17.93
N PRO A 377 -18.52 -7.42 -18.51
CA PRO A 377 -19.52 -8.29 -17.90
C PRO A 377 -19.10 -8.89 -16.56
N LEU A 378 -19.96 -8.79 -15.55
CA LEU A 378 -19.97 -9.66 -14.38
C LEU A 378 -21.11 -10.66 -14.54
N THR A 379 -20.77 -11.85 -15.03
CA THR A 379 -21.73 -12.91 -15.30
C THR A 379 -22.21 -13.58 -14.00
N ARG A 380 -23.39 -14.21 -14.02
CA ARG A 380 -23.87 -14.97 -12.85
C ARG A 380 -22.91 -16.10 -12.46
N ALA A 381 -22.28 -16.75 -13.45
CA ALA A 381 -21.27 -17.79 -13.22
C ALA A 381 -20.05 -17.22 -12.46
N LEU A 382 -19.56 -16.04 -12.84
CA LEU A 382 -18.46 -15.37 -12.15
C LEU A 382 -18.83 -15.01 -10.69
N LEU A 383 -20.02 -14.47 -10.47
CA LEU A 383 -20.53 -14.17 -9.12
C LEU A 383 -20.69 -15.45 -8.28
N ALA A 384 -21.19 -16.53 -8.88
CA ALA A 384 -21.33 -17.83 -8.22
C ALA A 384 -19.97 -18.42 -7.84
N ASN A 385 -18.98 -18.34 -8.74
CA ASN A 385 -17.62 -18.81 -8.48
C ASN A 385 -16.91 -17.96 -7.43
N SER A 386 -17.16 -16.64 -7.40
CA SER A 386 -16.71 -15.77 -6.31
C SER A 386 -17.30 -16.20 -4.96
N THR A 387 -18.59 -16.54 -4.92
CA THR A 387 -19.26 -17.03 -3.71
C THR A 387 -18.66 -18.38 -3.25
N LYS A 388 -18.50 -19.34 -4.17
CA LYS A 388 -17.91 -20.67 -3.90
C LYS A 388 -16.46 -20.59 -3.37
N SER A 389 -15.72 -19.53 -3.70
CA SER A 389 -14.34 -19.31 -3.22
C SER A 389 -14.24 -18.61 -1.85
N GLY A 390 -15.35 -18.62 -1.08
CA GLY A 390 -15.40 -18.13 0.29
C GLY A 390 -15.70 -16.64 0.41
N GLY A 391 -16.51 -16.10 -0.50
CA GLY A 391 -17.04 -14.72 -0.45
C GLY A 391 -16.00 -13.61 -0.62
N ASN A 392 -16.40 -12.35 -0.42
CA ASN A 392 -15.52 -11.19 -0.46
C ASN A 392 -16.22 -9.98 0.22
N ALA A 393 -15.47 -8.90 0.46
CA ALA A 393 -15.98 -7.69 1.07
C ALA A 393 -16.94 -6.90 0.17
N MET A 394 -16.94 -7.10 -1.14
CA MET A 394 -17.79 -6.31 -2.05
C MET A 394 -19.27 -6.73 -1.96
N GLN A 395 -19.54 -7.93 -1.43
CA GLN A 395 -20.88 -8.49 -1.15
C GLN A 395 -21.86 -8.36 -2.32
N ILE A 396 -21.43 -8.74 -3.53
CA ILE A 396 -22.31 -8.79 -4.71
C ILE A 396 -22.95 -10.19 -4.79
N PRO A 397 -24.23 -10.37 -4.41
CA PRO A 397 -24.89 -11.66 -4.50
C PRO A 397 -25.16 -12.06 -5.96
N VAL A 398 -25.25 -13.37 -6.21
CA VAL A 398 -25.54 -13.93 -7.55
C VAL A 398 -26.88 -13.43 -8.11
N SER A 399 -27.84 -13.09 -7.22
CA SER A 399 -29.14 -12.54 -7.58
C SER A 399 -29.05 -11.20 -8.32
N ASP A 400 -28.00 -10.41 -8.06
CA ASP A 400 -27.87 -9.06 -8.60
C ASP A 400 -27.38 -9.07 -10.06
N GLY A 401 -26.71 -10.15 -10.48
CA GLY A 401 -26.23 -10.33 -11.83
C GLY A 401 -27.34 -10.58 -12.87
N PRO A 402 -26.99 -10.62 -14.16
CA PRO A 402 -25.70 -10.18 -14.69
C PRO A 402 -25.56 -8.65 -14.59
N LEU A 403 -24.36 -8.19 -14.24
CA LEU A 403 -24.01 -6.77 -14.19
C LEU A 403 -23.02 -6.42 -15.30
N ILE A 404 -22.97 -5.16 -15.67
CA ILE A 404 -21.95 -4.60 -16.55
C ILE A 404 -21.22 -3.48 -15.79
N ILE A 405 -19.91 -3.63 -15.65
CA ILE A 405 -19.02 -2.55 -15.22
C ILE A 405 -18.71 -1.72 -16.47
N ILE A 406 -19.18 -0.49 -16.49
CA ILE A 406 -18.83 0.50 -17.51
C ILE A 406 -17.55 1.19 -17.07
N MET A 407 -16.51 1.16 -17.88
CA MET A 407 -15.21 1.79 -17.65
C MET A 407 -15.10 3.03 -18.53
N ILE A 408 -14.74 4.17 -17.93
CA ILE A 408 -14.33 5.38 -18.64
C ILE A 408 -12.84 5.56 -18.35
N GLN A 409 -12.02 5.44 -19.38
CA GLN A 409 -10.57 5.69 -19.29
C GLN A 409 -10.20 6.77 -20.29
N THR A 410 -9.55 7.82 -19.83
CA THR A 410 -9.03 8.90 -20.70
C THR A 410 -7.59 9.20 -20.36
N MET A 411 -6.76 9.45 -21.38
CA MET A 411 -5.40 9.95 -21.26
C MET A 411 -5.17 11.11 -22.21
N TRP A 412 -4.36 12.09 -21.82
CA TRP A 412 -3.96 13.22 -22.65
C TRP A 412 -2.57 13.74 -22.24
N SER A 413 -1.91 14.45 -23.15
CA SER A 413 -0.49 14.82 -22.98
C SER A 413 -0.29 16.02 -22.07
N ASN A 414 -1.12 17.06 -22.19
CA ASN A 414 -0.85 18.35 -21.56
C ASN A 414 -1.75 18.60 -20.35
N ALA A 415 -1.16 18.78 -19.17
CA ALA A 415 -1.89 19.10 -17.93
C ALA A 415 -2.64 20.45 -18.01
N ALA A 416 -2.29 21.35 -18.94
CA ALA A 416 -3.04 22.60 -19.16
C ALA A 416 -4.49 22.35 -19.59
N ASP A 417 -4.79 21.21 -20.23
CA ASP A 417 -6.16 20.85 -20.63
C ASP A 417 -7.01 20.31 -19.48
N ASN A 418 -6.45 20.16 -18.27
CA ASN A 418 -7.15 19.59 -17.11
C ASN A 418 -8.44 20.35 -16.76
N THR A 419 -8.44 21.68 -16.89
CA THR A 419 -9.61 22.51 -16.57
C THR A 419 -10.78 22.31 -17.54
N ARG A 420 -10.53 21.75 -18.73
CA ARG A 420 -11.55 21.39 -19.72
C ARG A 420 -11.94 19.92 -19.61
N ILE A 421 -10.95 19.02 -19.51
CA ILE A 421 -11.19 17.58 -19.64
C ILE A 421 -11.78 16.97 -18.37
N PHE A 422 -11.28 17.32 -17.18
CA PHE A 422 -11.82 16.75 -15.93
C PHE A 422 -13.31 17.02 -15.75
N PRO A 423 -13.81 18.27 -15.91
CA PRO A 423 -15.24 18.54 -15.81
C PRO A 423 -16.09 17.76 -16.82
N ALA A 424 -15.66 17.66 -18.09
CA ALA A 424 -16.38 16.92 -19.12
C ALA A 424 -16.47 15.42 -18.79
N LEU A 425 -15.40 14.82 -18.26
CA LEU A 425 -15.40 13.40 -17.88
C LEU A 425 -16.15 13.13 -16.56
N GLU A 426 -16.13 14.06 -15.61
CA GLU A 426 -16.99 14.02 -14.43
C GLU A 426 -18.47 14.11 -14.83
N ASP A 427 -18.82 14.99 -15.77
CA ASP A 427 -20.15 15.12 -16.34
C ASP A 427 -20.59 13.82 -17.04
N LEU A 428 -19.74 13.22 -17.88
CA LEU A 428 -20.00 11.91 -18.48
C LEU A 428 -20.35 10.87 -17.41
N LYS A 429 -19.48 10.70 -16.40
CA LYS A 429 -19.71 9.75 -15.30
C LYS A 429 -21.06 9.99 -14.62
N ASN A 430 -21.39 11.26 -14.34
CA ASN A 430 -22.62 11.63 -13.66
C ASN A 430 -23.86 11.36 -14.52
N LYS A 431 -23.82 11.68 -15.82
CA LYS A 431 -24.89 11.36 -16.77
C LYS A 431 -25.11 9.86 -16.90
N LEU A 432 -24.05 9.06 -16.99
CA LEU A 432 -24.18 7.59 -17.02
C LEU A 432 -24.85 7.06 -15.74
N LYS A 433 -24.48 7.58 -14.56
CA LYS A 433 -25.12 7.23 -13.29
C LYS A 433 -26.59 7.67 -13.26
N GLN A 434 -26.90 8.86 -13.78
CA GLN A 434 -28.26 9.39 -13.82
C GLN A 434 -29.15 8.53 -14.71
N LEU A 435 -28.74 8.24 -15.96
CA LEU A 435 -29.45 7.37 -16.88
C LEU A 435 -29.76 6.01 -16.24
N ALA A 436 -28.75 5.41 -15.60
CA ALA A 436 -28.91 4.13 -14.92
C ALA A 436 -29.87 4.21 -13.73
N SER A 437 -29.84 5.30 -12.97
CA SER A 437 -30.73 5.52 -11.82
C SER A 437 -32.18 5.73 -12.26
N GLU A 438 -32.42 6.55 -13.28
CA GLU A 438 -33.75 6.80 -13.86
C GLU A 438 -34.35 5.53 -14.45
N SER A 439 -33.51 4.66 -15.00
CA SER A 439 -33.90 3.35 -15.52
C SER A 439 -34.08 2.29 -14.41
N GLN A 440 -33.77 2.61 -13.15
CA GLN A 440 -33.77 1.68 -12.01
C GLN A 440 -32.81 0.48 -12.19
N LEU A 441 -31.75 0.67 -12.99
CA LEU A 441 -30.75 -0.35 -13.32
C LEU A 441 -29.37 -0.06 -12.74
N LEU A 442 -29.19 1.08 -12.05
CA LEU A 442 -27.94 1.40 -11.36
C LEU A 442 -27.68 0.40 -10.22
N HIS A 443 -26.48 -0.18 -10.21
CA HIS A 443 -26.00 -1.03 -9.13
C HIS A 443 -25.02 -0.25 -8.24
N PRO A 444 -25.07 -0.37 -6.90
CA PRO A 444 -24.25 0.44 -5.99
C PRO A 444 -22.75 0.15 -6.09
N TYR A 445 -22.37 -1.06 -6.50
CA TYR A 445 -20.96 -1.47 -6.61
C TYR A 445 -20.16 -0.55 -7.52
N ILE A 446 -18.98 -0.14 -7.05
CA ILE A 446 -17.99 0.62 -7.82
C ILE A 446 -16.75 -0.25 -7.96
N PHE A 447 -16.34 -0.56 -9.19
CA PHE A 447 -15.18 -1.43 -9.43
C PHE A 447 -13.88 -0.69 -9.13
N THR A 448 -13.21 -1.08 -8.05
CA THR A 448 -12.12 -0.32 -7.44
C THR A 448 -10.96 0.00 -8.37
N ASN A 449 -10.62 -0.90 -9.31
CA ASN A 449 -9.50 -0.67 -10.24
C ASN A 449 -9.77 0.44 -11.27
N TYR A 450 -11.04 0.81 -11.49
CA TYR A 450 -11.45 1.88 -12.40
C TYR A 450 -12.17 3.01 -11.66
N ALA A 451 -12.26 2.95 -10.35
CA ALA A 451 -13.01 3.92 -9.55
C ALA A 451 -12.40 5.31 -9.67
N TYR A 452 -13.25 6.33 -9.67
CA TYR A 452 -12.74 7.69 -9.63
C TYR A 452 -12.17 7.96 -8.24
N GLN A 453 -11.04 8.66 -8.16
CA GLN A 453 -10.34 8.93 -6.91
C GLN A 453 -11.18 9.63 -5.83
N ARG A 454 -12.28 10.29 -6.21
CA ARG A 454 -13.24 10.95 -5.31
C ARG A 454 -14.48 10.12 -4.98
N ASP A 455 -14.58 8.88 -5.45
CA ASP A 455 -15.71 8.00 -5.15
C ASP A 455 -15.57 7.35 -3.77
N ASP A 456 -16.67 7.23 -3.03
CA ASP A 456 -16.72 6.50 -1.76
C ASP A 456 -16.89 4.98 -2.01
N VAL A 457 -15.88 4.32 -2.58
CA VAL A 457 -15.99 2.93 -3.04
C VAL A 457 -16.42 1.96 -1.93
N ILE A 458 -15.72 1.95 -0.80
CA ILE A 458 -15.96 0.98 0.29
C ILE A 458 -17.32 1.23 0.95
N ALA A 459 -17.80 2.47 1.00
CA ALA A 459 -19.12 2.79 1.53
C ALA A 459 -20.25 2.11 0.73
N ARG A 460 -20.00 1.67 -0.50
CA ARG A 460 -20.98 1.00 -1.35
C ARG A 460 -21.05 -0.52 -1.17
N TYR A 461 -20.20 -1.11 -0.34
CA TYR A 461 -20.18 -2.57 -0.10
C TYR A 461 -21.33 -3.06 0.81
N GLY A 462 -22.16 -2.15 1.34
CA GLY A 462 -23.23 -2.47 2.27
C GLY A 462 -22.80 -2.42 3.74
N LYS A 463 -23.76 -2.17 4.63
CA LYS A 463 -23.52 -1.88 6.05
C LYS A 463 -22.77 -3.00 6.77
N GLU A 464 -23.20 -4.25 6.60
CA GLU A 464 -22.58 -5.41 7.26
C GLU A 464 -21.14 -5.65 6.78
N SER A 465 -20.87 -5.42 5.49
CA SER A 465 -19.49 -5.49 4.98
C SER A 465 -18.62 -4.42 5.62
N VAL A 466 -19.05 -3.16 5.58
CA VAL A 466 -18.32 -2.02 6.17
C VAL A 466 -18.06 -2.26 7.66
N LYS A 467 -19.04 -2.84 8.38
CA LYS A 467 -18.89 -3.27 9.78
C LYS A 467 -17.71 -4.22 9.95
N THR A 468 -17.73 -5.28 9.16
CA THR A 468 -16.74 -6.36 9.21
C THR A 468 -15.34 -5.81 8.91
N LEU A 469 -15.22 -4.90 7.93
CA LEU A 469 -13.96 -4.24 7.63
C LEU A 469 -13.47 -3.38 8.80
N TRP A 470 -14.35 -2.63 9.45
CA TRP A 470 -13.98 -1.87 10.65
C TRP A 470 -13.57 -2.76 11.83
N GLU A 471 -14.26 -3.87 12.06
CA GLU A 471 -13.90 -4.85 13.09
C GLU A 471 -12.51 -5.47 12.83
N VAL A 472 -12.23 -5.82 11.57
CA VAL A 472 -10.90 -6.31 11.16
C VAL A 472 -9.85 -5.23 11.34
N SER A 473 -10.10 -4.00 10.87
CA SER A 473 -9.17 -2.88 11.05
C SER A 473 -8.85 -2.63 12.53
N LYS A 474 -9.84 -2.55 13.41
CA LYS A 474 -9.61 -2.37 14.85
C LYS A 474 -8.83 -3.53 15.50
N LYS A 475 -9.03 -4.74 15.00
CA LYS A 475 -8.34 -5.94 15.53
C LYS A 475 -6.87 -6.01 15.12
N TYR A 476 -6.57 -5.70 13.86
CA TYR A 476 -5.23 -5.91 13.29
C TYR A 476 -4.41 -4.62 13.13
N ASP A 477 -5.06 -3.47 13.16
CA ASP A 477 -4.47 -2.13 13.14
C ASP A 477 -5.18 -1.23 14.19
N PRO A 478 -5.05 -1.56 15.50
CA PRO A 478 -5.75 -0.83 16.57
C PRO A 478 -5.36 0.65 16.65
N VAL A 479 -4.19 1.00 16.13
CA VAL A 479 -3.66 2.36 16.04
C VAL A 479 -3.97 3.04 14.70
N GLY A 480 -4.73 2.40 13.80
CA GLY A 480 -5.20 3.01 12.55
C GLY A 480 -4.09 3.54 11.63
N VAL A 481 -2.92 2.89 11.57
CA VAL A 481 -1.81 3.25 10.69
C VAL A 481 -2.24 3.18 9.22
N PHE A 482 -2.95 2.13 8.81
CA PHE A 482 -3.37 1.95 7.42
C PHE A 482 -4.53 2.88 7.02
N GLN A 483 -5.28 3.37 8.00
CA GLN A 483 -6.30 4.40 7.79
C GLN A 483 -5.69 5.81 7.67
N ARG A 484 -4.65 6.12 8.46
CA ARG A 484 -4.17 7.51 8.64
C ARG A 484 -2.82 7.83 8.02
N ALA A 485 -1.91 6.85 7.97
CA ALA A 485 -0.52 7.06 7.57
C ALA A 485 -0.20 6.59 6.15
N VAL A 486 -0.96 5.64 5.60
CA VAL A 486 -0.73 5.12 4.25
C VAL A 486 -1.46 6.00 3.23
N PRO A 487 -0.74 6.72 2.33
CA PRO A 487 -1.37 7.54 1.30
C PRO A 487 -2.06 6.67 0.23
N GLY A 488 -3.12 7.21 -0.36
CA GLY A 488 -3.84 6.58 -1.46
C GLY A 488 -4.69 5.37 -1.06
N GLY A 489 -5.39 4.82 -2.06
CA GLY A 489 -6.43 3.81 -1.89
C GLY A 489 -7.72 4.38 -1.28
N PHE A 490 -8.82 3.66 -1.44
CA PHE A 490 -10.09 4.02 -0.81
C PHE A 490 -10.08 3.57 0.65
N LYS A 491 -10.26 4.52 1.57
CA LYS A 491 -10.26 4.26 3.02
C LYS A 491 -11.61 3.76 3.50
N LEU A 492 -11.63 3.17 4.70
CA LEU A 492 -12.89 2.83 5.34
C LEU A 492 -13.67 4.12 5.63
N PRO A 493 -14.98 4.17 5.35
CA PRO A 493 -15.77 5.37 5.60
C PRO A 493 -15.80 5.70 7.09
N GLU A 494 -15.67 7.00 7.41
CA GLU A 494 -15.59 7.50 8.80
C GLU A 494 -16.88 7.27 9.61
N VAL A 495 -18.03 7.14 8.94
CA VAL A 495 -19.35 7.11 9.58
C VAL A 495 -20.00 5.74 9.47
N TRP A 496 -20.26 5.14 10.63
CA TRP A 496 -21.26 4.09 10.81
C TRP A 496 -22.63 4.76 10.98
N ASN A 497 -23.42 4.83 9.90
CA ASN A 497 -24.82 5.26 9.96
C ASN A 497 -25.75 4.08 9.70
#